data_AF-A0A453NU68-F1
#
_entry.id   AF-A0A453NU68-F1
#
_cell.length_a   1.000
_cell.length_b   1.000
_cell.length_c   1.000
_cell.angle_alpha   90.00
_cell.angle_beta   90.00
_cell.angle_gamma   90.00
#
_symmetry.space_group_name_H-M   'P 1'
#
loop_
_entity.id
_entity.type
_entity.pdbx_description
1 polymer ?
#
loop_
_entity_poly.entity_id
_entity_poly.type
_entity_poly.pdbx_seq_one_letter_code
_entity_poly.pdbx_strand_id
1 'polypeptide(L)' 'DSKKGSVEKMTRRYWNINLKEMIEAGVHFGHGIKKWNPKMAPYISAKPFASSL' A
#
# COMPACT_ATOMS: atom_id res chain seq x y z
N ASP A 1 34.49 21.31 30.16
CA ASP A 1 33.60 21.47 28.99
C ASP A 1 32.76 20.25 28.74
N SER A 2 31.45 20.47 28.70
CA SER A 2 30.39 19.48 28.57
C SER A 2 29.98 19.37 27.11
N LYS A 3 30.44 18.34 26.39
CA LYS A 3 29.78 17.86 25.18
C LYS A 3 29.85 16.33 25.11
N LYS A 4 29.05 15.66 25.94
CA LYS A 4 28.61 14.30 25.64
C LYS A 4 27.64 14.41 24.47
N GLY A 5 28.13 14.15 23.25
CA GLY A 5 27.30 14.06 22.07
C GLY A 5 26.27 12.96 22.25
N SER A 6 25.02 13.35 22.49
CA SER A 6 23.87 12.47 22.53
C SER A 6 23.75 11.77 21.17
N VAL A 7 24.21 10.53 21.07
CA VAL A 7 23.88 9.66 19.94
C VAL A 7 22.40 9.32 20.09
N GLU A 8 21.55 10.17 19.53
CA GLU A 8 20.10 10.00 19.52
C GLU A 8 19.81 8.70 18.76
N LYS A 9 19.35 7.68 19.51
CA LYS A 9 19.02 6.37 18.97
C LYS A 9 17.89 6.53 17.97
N MET A 10 18.21 6.44 16.68
CA MET A 10 17.21 6.44 15.62
C MET A 10 16.31 5.22 15.77
N THR A 11 15.14 5.39 16.38
CA THR A 11 14.14 4.34 16.52
C THR A 11 13.60 4.04 15.13
N ARG A 12 13.87 2.84 14.61
CA ARG A 12 13.23 2.38 13.38
C ARG A 12 11.73 2.32 13.65
N ARG A 13 10.97 3.23 13.05
CA ARG A 13 9.50 3.21 13.08
C ARG A 13 9.08 2.00 12.23
N TYR A 14 8.69 0.92 12.89
CA TYR A 14 8.14 -0.24 12.21
C TYR A 14 6.63 -0.06 12.10
N TRP A 15 6.10 -0.21 10.89
CA TRP A 15 4.65 -0.18 10.67
C TRP A 15 4.07 -1.58 10.81
N ASN A 16 3.11 -1.74 11.71
CA ASN A 16 2.38 -2.98 11.89
C ASN A 16 1.34 -3.10 10.76
N ILE A 17 1.76 -3.57 9.59
CA ILE A 17 0.91 -3.74 8.41
C ILE A 17 0.75 -5.24 8.14
N ASN A 18 -0.49 -5.73 8.19
CA ASN A 18 -0.83 -7.12 7.90
C ASN A 18 -1.83 -7.20 6.73
N LEU A 19 -1.60 -8.12 5.79
CA LEU A 19 -2.48 -8.36 4.66
C LEU A 19 -3.91 -8.72 5.09
N LYS A 20 -4.06 -9.54 6.14
CA LYS A 20 -5.39 -9.96 6.64
C LYS A 20 -6.23 -8.75 7.08
N GLU A 21 -5.60 -7.84 7.82
CA GLU A 21 -6.24 -6.61 8.31
C GLU A 21 -6.62 -5.68 7.14
N MET A 22 -5.77 -5.58 6.12
CA MET A 22 -6.04 -4.80 4.91
C MET A 22 -7.24 -5.36 4.13
N ILE A 23 -7.33 -6.69 3.99
CA ILE A 23 -8.46 -7.34 3.32
C ILE A 23 -9.75 -7.13 4.09
N GLU A 24 -9.75 -7.32 5.41
CA GLU A 24 -10.92 -7.12 6.27
C GLU A 24 -11.42 -5.67 6.27
N ALA A 25 -10.50 -4.71 6.20
CA ALA A 25 -10.84 -3.29 6.05
C ALA A 25 -11.36 -2.93 4.63
N GLY A 26 -11.35 -3.87 3.67
CA GLY A 26 -11.90 -3.67 2.33
C GLY A 26 -11.03 -2.82 1.39
N VAL A 27 -9.73 -2.64 1.67
CA VAL A 27 -8.86 -1.75 0.88
C VAL A 27 -8.59 -2.25 -0.54
N HIS A 28 -8.89 -3.51 -0.81
CA HIS A 28 -8.70 -4.17 -2.11
C HIS A 28 -9.86 -3.93 -3.08
N PHE A 29 -10.97 -3.31 -2.63
CA PHE A 29 -12.05 -2.90 -3.50
C PHE A 29 -11.72 -1.56 -4.18
N GLY A 30 -12.04 -1.47 -5.47
CA GLY A 30 -11.76 -0.30 -6.29
C GLY A 30 -12.95 0.09 -7.17
N HIS A 31 -12.78 1.20 -7.91
CA HIS A 31 -13.76 1.65 -8.88
C HIS A 31 -13.81 0.72 -10.10
N GLY A 32 -14.99 0.61 -10.73
CA GLY A 32 -15.16 -0.24 -11.92
C GLY A 32 -14.27 0.16 -13.11
N ILE A 33 -14.06 -0.79 -14.04
CA ILE A 33 -13.10 -0.74 -15.16
C ILE A 33 -13.28 0.49 -16.08
N LYS A 34 -14.44 1.15 -16.08
CA LYS A 34 -14.68 2.36 -16.90
C LYS A 34 -14.20 3.66 -16.26
N LYS A 35 -13.84 3.64 -14.97
CA LYS A 35 -13.54 4.83 -14.17
C LYS A 35 -12.10 4.90 -13.64
N TRP A 36 -11.24 3.91 -13.92
CA TRP A 36 -9.85 3.95 -13.49
C TRP A 36 -8.96 4.63 -14.53
N ASN A 37 -7.91 5.31 -14.05
CA ASN A 37 -6.86 5.84 -14.90
C ASN A 37 -6.00 4.69 -15.44
N PRO A 38 -5.83 4.54 -16.78
CA PRO A 38 -5.03 3.49 -17.41
C PRO A 38 -3.64 3.24 -16.81
N LYS A 39 -3.04 4.24 -16.15
CA LYS A 39 -1.75 4.10 -15.46
C LYS A 39 -1.79 3.18 -14.22
N MET A 40 -2.98 2.86 -13.70
CA MET A 40 -3.14 1.96 -12.54
C MET A 40 -3.15 0.47 -12.93
N ALA A 41 -3.09 0.14 -14.22
CA ALA A 41 -3.13 -1.23 -14.73
C ALA A 41 -2.15 -2.19 -14.02
N PRO A 42 -0.87 -1.84 -13.81
CA PRO A 42 0.09 -2.77 -13.19
C PRO A 42 -0.18 -3.03 -11.69
N TYR A 43 -1.05 -2.24 -11.04
CA TYR A 43 -1.36 -2.39 -9.62
C TYR A 43 -2.73 -3.01 -9.36
N ILE A 44 -3.53 -3.23 -10.41
CA ILE A 44 -4.86 -3.85 -10.32
C ILE A 44 -4.70 -5.35 -10.50
N SER A 45 -5.15 -6.12 -9.50
CA SER A 45 -5.06 -7.58 -9.51
C SER A 45 -6.15 -8.25 -10.37
N ALA A 46 -7.32 -7.63 -10.48
CA ALA A 46 -8.46 -8.20 -11.18
C ALA A 46 -8.32 -8.03 -12.70
N LYS A 47 -8.45 -9.14 -13.45
CA LYS A 47 -8.51 -9.08 -14.92
C LYS A 47 -9.84 -8.48 -15.35
N PRO A 48 -9.84 -7.49 -16.27
CA PRO A 48 -11.07 -7.00 -16.85
C PRO A 48 -11.72 -8.13 -17.65
N PHE A 49 -12.99 -8.42 -17.36
CA PHE A 49 -13.78 -9.48 -18.01
C PHE A 49 -13.84 -9.37 -19.55
N ALA A 50 -13.46 -8.20 -20.10
CA ALA A 50 -13.38 -7.96 -21.54
C ALA A 50 -12.21 -8.67 -22.26
N SER A 51 -11.27 -9.30 -21.55
CA SER A 51 -10.13 -9.99 -22.18
C SER A 51 -10.43 -11.43 -22.63
N SER A 52 -11.70 -11.85 -22.70
CA SER A 52 -12.11 -13.19 -23.15
C SER A 52 -13.02 -13.16 -24.41
N LEU A 53 -12.97 -12.08 -25.20
CA LEU A 53 -13.59 -11.99 -26.51
C LEU A 53 -12.53 -11.75 -27.57
#